data_AF-A0A699R6K3-F1
#
_entry.id   AF-A0A699R6K3-F1
#
_cell.length_a   1.000
_cell.length_b   1.000
_cell.length_c   1.000
_cell.angle_alpha   90.00
_cell.angle_beta   90.00
_cell.angle_gamma   90.00
#
_symmetry.space_group_name_H-M   'P 1'
#
loop_
_entity.id
_entity.type
_entity.pdbx_description
1 polymer ?
#
loop_
_entity_poly.entity_id
_entity_poly.type
_entity_poly.pdbx_seq_one_letter_code
_entity_poly.pdbx_strand_id
1 'polypeptide(L)' 'SGIQCYNCKEFGHVARECQKPKRVKDAAYHREKMLLCKQEEARIQFNTEQADWRDDTDDDKLQDQELEAHYM' A
#
# COMPACT_ATOMS: atom_id res chain seq x y z
N SER A 1 0.22 16.32 -1.16
CA SER A 1 1.21 15.59 -0.35
C SER A 1 2.41 15.23 -1.21
N GLY A 2 3.61 15.65 -0.85
CA GLY A 2 4.84 15.30 -1.59
C GLY A 2 5.44 13.98 -1.08
N ILE A 3 6.27 13.33 -1.89
CA ILE A 3 7.05 12.17 -1.44
C ILE A 3 8.20 12.63 -0.55
N GLN A 4 8.47 11.91 0.55
CA GLN A 4 9.61 12.19 1.42
C GLN A 4 10.88 11.57 0.83
N CYS A 5 11.91 12.38 0.66
CA CYS A 5 13.22 11.94 0.22
C CYS A 5 13.92 11.12 1.32
N TYR A 6 14.23 9.86 1.04
CA TYR A 6 14.93 9.00 2.01
C TYR A 6 16.34 9.49 2.34
N ASN A 7 17.00 10.23 1.42
CA ASN A 7 18.36 10.75 1.58
C ASN A 7 18.42 11.93 2.57
N CYS A 8 17.61 12.98 2.33
CA CYS A 8 17.66 14.23 3.10
C CYS A 8 16.47 14.49 4.03
N LYS A 9 15.47 13.60 4.04
CA LYS A 9 14.23 13.67 4.85
C LYS A 9 13.28 14.83 4.53
N GLU A 10 13.55 15.61 3.48
CA GLU A 10 12.68 16.66 2.98
C GLU A 10 11.59 16.11 2.04
N PHE A 11 10.46 16.82 1.95
CA PHE A 11 9.38 16.48 1.03
C PHE A 11 9.55 17.13 -0.34
N GLY A 12 9.08 16.46 -1.40
CA GLY A 12 8.92 17.04 -2.73
C GLY A 12 9.70 16.35 -3.85
N HIS A 13 10.66 15.48 -3.53
CA HIS A 13 11.47 14.76 -4.51
C HIS A 13 11.82 13.35 -4.01
N VAL A 14 12.13 12.44 -4.94
CA VAL A 14 12.60 11.10 -4.59
C VAL A 14 14.10 11.10 -4.31
N ALA A 15 14.59 10.13 -3.55
CA ALA A 15 16.02 10.03 -3.21
C ALA A 15 16.96 9.97 -4.44
N ARG A 16 16.49 9.51 -5.59
CA ARG A 16 17.26 9.49 -6.86
C ARG A 16 17.52 10.89 -7.42
N GLU A 17 16.65 11.85 -7.11
CA GLU A 17 16.71 13.24 -7.59
C GLU A 17 17.37 14.18 -6.57
N CYS A 18 17.76 13.67 -5.39
CA CYS A 18 18.32 14.47 -4.33
C CYS A 18 19.72 15.00 -4.71
N GLN A 19 19.89 16.33 -4.69
CA GLN A 19 21.17 16.97 -4.97
C GLN A 19 22.15 16.92 -3.78
N LYS A 20 21.66 16.63 -2.56
CA LYS A 20 22.52 16.49 -1.38
C LYS A 20 23.38 15.22 -1.50
N PRO A 21 24.57 15.18 -0.88
CA PRO A 21 25.41 13.99 -0.87
C PRO A 21 24.65 12.74 -0.41
N LYS A 22 25.05 11.56 -0.92
CA LYS A 22 24.43 10.31 -0.52
C LYS A 22 24.66 10.05 0.97
N ARG A 23 23.59 9.68 1.67
CA ARG A 23 23.64 9.27 3.08
C ARG A 23 24.57 8.08 3.25
N VAL A 24 25.34 8.10 4.33
CA VAL A 24 26.20 6.98 4.74
C VAL A 24 25.33 5.78 5.11
N LYS A 25 25.72 4.58 4.66
CA LYS A 25 25.05 3.32 4.98
C LYS A 25 25.54 2.77 6.32
N ASP A 26 25.30 3.53 7.38
CA ASP A 26 25.64 3.12 8.73
C ASP A 26 24.63 2.11 9.30
N ALA A 27 24.85 1.68 10.55
CA ALA A 27 23.94 0.75 11.21
C ALA A 27 22.51 1.31 11.35
N ALA A 28 22.34 2.63 11.48
CA ALA A 28 21.03 3.26 11.60
C ALA A 28 20.28 3.21 10.27
N TYR A 29 20.95 3.50 9.15
CA TYR A 29 20.44 3.32 7.79
C TYR A 29 19.92 1.89 7.60
N HIS A 30 20.71 0.89 7.97
CA HIS A 30 20.32 -0.52 7.80
C HIS A 30 19.12 -0.89 8.65
N ARG A 31 19.08 -0.48 9.92
CA ARG A 31 17.91 -0.70 10.79
C ARG A 31 16.64 -0.06 10.23
N GLU A 32 16.74 1.20 9.78
CA GLU A 32 15.61 1.91 9.18
C GLU A 32 15.10 1.19 7.93
N LYS A 33 16.01 0.76 7.04
CA LYS A 33 15.64 0.01 5.83
C LYS A 33 14.95 -1.33 6.16
N MET A 34 15.43 -2.05 7.18
CA MET A 34 14.80 -3.30 7.64
C MET A 34 13.38 -3.07 8.16
N LEU A 35 13.14 -1.96 8.89
CA LEU A 35 11.80 -1.63 9.39
C LEU A 35 10.83 -1.31 8.24
N LEU A 36 11.28 -0.58 7.22
CA LEU A 36 10.48 -0.31 6.02
C LEU A 36 10.07 -1.60 5.30
N CYS A 37 11.00 -2.53 5.06
CA CYS A 37 10.66 -3.81 4.41
C CYS A 37 9.62 -4.61 5.21
N LYS A 38 9.76 -4.68 6.54
CA LYS A 38 8.77 -5.35 7.39
C LYS A 38 7.38 -4.71 7.31
N GLN A 39 7.31 -3.38 7.24
CA GLN A 39 6.05 -2.68 7.10
C GLN A 39 5.41 -2.93 5.72
N GLU A 40 6.20 -2.98 4.65
CA GLU A 40 5.72 -3.35 3.32
C GLU A 40 5.22 -4.79 3.28
N GLU A 41 5.95 -5.73 3.88
CA GLU A 41 5.53 -7.14 4.02
C GLU A 41 4.20 -7.26 4.76
N ALA A 42 4.06 -6.59 5.91
CA ALA A 42 2.80 -6.57 6.67
C ALA A 42 1.66 -5.95 5.85
N ARG A 43 1.94 -4.89 5.07
CA ARG A 43 0.94 -4.26 4.18
C ARG A 43 0.52 -5.21 3.06
N ILE A 44 1.45 -5.96 2.47
CA ILE A 44 1.15 -6.95 1.42
C ILE A 44 0.30 -8.09 1.97
N GLN A 45 0.65 -8.62 3.16
CA GLN A 45 -0.14 -9.64 3.84
C GLN A 45 -1.58 -9.16 4.07
N PHE A 46 -1.75 -7.98 4.67
CA PHE A 46 -3.06 -7.39 4.92
C PHE A 46 -3.88 -7.14 3.64
N ASN A 47 -3.24 -6.67 2.57
CA ASN A 47 -3.91 -6.47 1.29
C ASN A 47 -4.33 -7.81 0.65
N THR A 48 -3.58 -8.89 0.87
CA THR A 48 -3.92 -10.23 0.36
C THR A 48 -5.15 -10.76 1.09
N GLU A 49 -5.19 -10.64 2.42
CA GLU A 49 -6.35 -11.01 3.21
C GLU A 49 -7.60 -10.24 2.73
N GLN A 50 -7.52 -8.91 2.57
CA GLN A 50 -8.64 -8.11 2.03
C GLN A 50 -9.09 -8.51 0.62
N ALA A 51 -8.18 -9.01 -0.23
CA ALA A 51 -8.53 -9.43 -1.59
C ALA A 51 -9.32 -10.74 -1.58
N ASP A 52 -9.00 -11.65 -0.67
CA ASP A 52 -9.71 -12.93 -0.46
C ASP A 52 -11.16 -12.69 0.00
N TRP A 53 -11.40 -11.70 0.88
CA TRP A 53 -12.75 -11.35 1.36
C TRP A 53 -13.65 -10.65 0.32
N ARG A 54 -13.10 -10.17 -0.81
CA ARG A 54 -13.89 -9.46 -1.82
C ARG A 54 -14.55 -10.39 -2.86
N ASP A 55 -14.24 -11.68 -2.87
CA ASP A 55 -14.81 -12.64 -3.83
C ASP A 55 -16.23 -13.11 -3.44
N ASP A 56 -16.58 -13.04 -2.15
CA ASP A 56 -17.85 -13.59 -1.63
C ASP A 56 -19.02 -12.58 -1.54
N THR A 57 -18.93 -11.36 -2.13
CA THR A 57 -19.97 -10.32 -1.91
C THR A 57 -20.52 -9.61 -3.14
N ASP A 58 -20.40 -10.17 -4.35
CA ASP A 58 -20.98 -9.57 -5.56
C ASP A 58 -21.78 -10.54 -6.47
N ASP A 59 -22.14 -11.76 -5.99
CA ASP A 59 -23.05 -12.66 -6.74
C ASP A 59 -24.48 -12.72 -6.17
N ASP A 60 -24.68 -12.55 -4.86
CA ASP A 60 -26.00 -12.70 -4.22
C ASP A 60 -26.94 -11.49 -4.34
N LYS A 61 -26.54 -10.38 -4.98
CA LYS A 61 -27.35 -9.15 -5.05
C LYS A 61 -28.08 -8.90 -6.38
N LEU A 62 -27.85 -9.74 -7.39
CA LEU A 62 -28.55 -9.64 -8.69
C LEU A 62 -29.83 -10.47 -8.75
N GLN A 63 -29.96 -11.50 -7.91
CA GLN A 63 -31.12 -12.41 -7.97
C GLN A 63 -32.38 -11.82 -7.34
N ASP A 64 -32.24 -10.93 -6.36
CA ASP A 64 -33.39 -10.25 -5.71
C ASP A 64 -34.03 -9.18 -6.61
N GLN A 65 -33.32 -8.68 -7.62
CA GLN A 65 -33.85 -7.63 -8.51
C GLN A 65 -34.63 -8.19 -9.71
N GLU A 66 -34.34 -9.43 -10.14
CA GLU A 66 -35.15 -10.13 -11.16
C GLU A 66 -36.47 -10.70 -10.61
N LEU A 67 -36.51 -11.08 -9.32
CA LEU A 67 -37.72 -11.64 -8.71
C LEU A 67 -38.84 -10.58 -8.53
N GLU A 68 -38.47 -9.32 -8.29
CA GLU A 68 -39.42 -8.21 -8.13
C GLU A 68 -40.07 -7.81 -9.47
N ALA A 69 -39.34 -7.94 -10.59
CA ALA A 69 -39.87 -7.61 -11.92
C ALA A 69 -40.89 -8.63 -12.44
N HIS A 70 -40.94 -9.82 -11.86
CA HIS A 70 -41.88 -10.89 -12.22
C HIS A 70 -43.21 -10.83 -11.43
N TYR A 71 -43.33 -9.91 -10.45
CA TYR A 71 -44.52 -9.77 -9.61
C TYR A 71 -45.26 -8.42 -9.73
N MET A 72 -44.99 -7.63 -10.77
CA MET A 72 -45.76 -6.42 -11.11
C MET A 72 -46.52 -6.56 -12.45
#